data_AF-A0A536MQ91-F1
#
_entry.id   AF-A0A536MQ91-F1
#
_cell.length_a   1.000
_cell.length_b   1.000
_cell.length_c   1.000
_cell.angle_alpha   90.00
_cell.angle_beta   90.00
_cell.angle_gamma   90.00
#
_symmetry.space_group_name_H-M   'P 1'
#
loop_
_entity.id
_entity.type
_entity.pdbx_description
1 polymer ?
#
loop_
_entity_poly.entity_id
_entity_poly.type
_entity_poly.pdbx_seq_one_letter_code
_entity_poly.pdbx_strand_id
1 'polypeptide(L)'
;MLIKLRKGKRAQSLVIVALSATALFGIIALGLDAGRLYFQRRDVQNAADAGALAGAQELLPTGSNTAVTSAMIDSAGCQASVYALLGLLDTPRDGSGTNCNPAPGAYHPNSFGGGISEPADHISATVQVWTPSRGNSNEIHVRVTYNVPLTFAAVLGFTTSAVVADAYAHGGFYNKTYTVFGFDAGGNGNAVNFDQNGNAQIDDGFNGSDICQPSPDQGRLVSNSKWHAPNPGGDWMNLNGQFYYSQASDT
;
A
#
# COMPACT_ATOMS: atom_id res chain seq x y z
N MET A 1 73.05 37.86 -5.99
CA MET A 1 72.55 36.63 -6.65
C MET A 1 71.52 35.96 -5.74
N LEU A 2 70.26 36.40 -5.73
CA LEU A 2 69.23 35.90 -4.77
C LEU A 2 67.78 35.99 -5.32
N ILE A 3 67.50 35.48 -6.54
CA ILE A 3 66.13 35.56 -7.13
C ILE A 3 65.60 34.20 -7.68
N LYS A 4 66.04 33.05 -7.18
CA LYS A 4 65.55 31.75 -7.73
C LYS A 4 65.11 30.67 -6.74
N LEU A 5 64.34 31.02 -5.70
CA LEU A 5 63.75 29.99 -4.79
C LEU A 5 62.22 30.06 -4.57
N ARG A 6 61.48 30.97 -5.23
CA ARG A 6 60.02 31.10 -5.01
C ARG A 6 59.11 30.32 -5.98
N LYS A 7 59.64 29.67 -7.03
CA LYS A 7 58.82 28.99 -8.06
C LYS A 7 58.24 27.62 -7.66
N GLY A 8 58.69 26.99 -6.57
CA GLY A 8 58.27 25.63 -6.20
C GLY A 8 56.95 25.49 -5.42
N LYS A 9 56.50 26.53 -4.69
CA LYS A 9 55.35 26.40 -3.77
C LYS A 9 53.97 26.49 -4.43
N ARG A 10 53.83 27.17 -5.58
CA ARG A 10 52.55 27.31 -6.30
C ARG A 10 52.08 26.02 -7.00
N ALA A 11 53.00 25.11 -7.33
CA ALA A 11 52.64 23.83 -7.94
C ALA A 11 52.11 22.83 -6.90
N GLN A 12 52.65 22.85 -5.69
CA GLN A 12 52.22 21.95 -4.61
C GLN A 12 50.80 22.27 -4.10
N SER A 13 50.44 23.56 -4.02
CA SER A 13 49.08 23.96 -3.62
C SER A 13 48.02 23.46 -4.59
N LEU A 14 48.34 23.41 -5.90
CA LEU A 14 47.42 22.90 -6.91
C LEU A 14 47.12 21.41 -6.71
N VAL A 15 48.15 20.61 -6.39
CA VAL A 15 48.01 19.17 -6.14
C VAL A 15 47.16 18.92 -4.89
N ILE A 16 47.41 19.64 -3.80
CA ILE A 16 46.65 19.47 -2.56
C ILE A 16 45.17 19.86 -2.78
N VAL A 17 44.91 20.96 -3.48
CA VAL A 17 43.54 21.39 -3.79
C VAL A 17 42.85 20.37 -4.70
N ALA A 18 43.53 19.85 -5.73
CA ALA A 18 42.97 18.84 -6.60
C ALA A 18 42.60 17.55 -5.84
N LEU A 19 43.50 17.03 -5.00
CA LEU A 19 43.24 15.83 -4.18
C LEU A 19 42.12 16.07 -3.17
N SER A 20 42.09 17.25 -2.53
CA SER A 20 41.03 17.61 -1.58
C SER A 20 39.67 17.72 -2.27
N ALA A 21 39.62 18.32 -3.46
CA ALA A 21 38.40 18.42 -4.25
C ALA A 21 37.90 17.02 -4.67
N THR A 22 38.79 16.13 -5.13
CA THR A 22 38.42 14.73 -5.44
C THR A 22 37.87 14.00 -4.23
N ALA A 23 38.49 14.17 -3.06
CA ALA A 23 37.99 13.57 -1.81
C ALA A 23 36.60 14.11 -1.44
N LEU A 24 36.38 15.43 -1.55
CA LEU A 24 35.08 16.05 -1.29
C LEU A 24 34.00 15.55 -2.25
N PHE A 25 34.31 15.46 -3.55
CA PHE A 25 33.37 14.90 -4.53
C PHE A 25 33.05 13.44 -4.25
N GLY A 26 34.04 12.64 -3.82
CA GLY A 26 33.83 11.25 -3.40
C GLY A 26 32.83 11.13 -2.24
N ILE A 27 32.93 12.02 -1.24
CA ILE A 27 31.99 12.05 -0.11
C ILE A 27 30.57 12.45 -0.57
N ILE A 28 30.46 13.47 -1.43
CA ILE A 28 29.16 13.91 -1.99
C ILE A 28 28.52 12.78 -2.79
N ALA A 29 29.29 12.11 -3.63
CA ALA A 29 28.87 10.95 -4.42
C ALA A 29 28.25 9.84 -3.54
N LEU A 30 28.95 9.46 -2.46
CA LEU A 30 28.43 8.47 -1.51
C LEU A 30 27.17 8.97 -0.78
N GLY A 31 27.11 10.27 -0.46
CA GLY A 31 25.91 10.90 0.12
C GLY A 31 24.69 10.84 -0.80
N LEU A 32 24.88 11.00 -2.12
CA LEU A 32 23.80 10.90 -3.11
C LEU A 32 23.26 9.47 -3.23
N ASP A 33 24.15 8.47 -3.30
CA ASP A 33 23.72 7.06 -3.32
C ASP A 33 22.97 6.67 -2.04
N ALA A 34 23.46 7.12 -0.87
CA ALA A 34 22.78 6.90 0.42
C ALA A 34 21.39 7.58 0.46
N GLY A 35 21.28 8.81 -0.04
CA GLY A 35 20.01 9.51 -0.17
C GLY A 35 19.02 8.75 -1.05
N ARG A 36 19.47 8.22 -2.19
CA ARG A 36 18.63 7.39 -3.07
C ARG A 36 18.14 6.13 -2.38
N LEU A 37 19.01 5.41 -1.66
CA LEU A 37 18.62 4.21 -0.91
C LEU A 37 17.56 4.52 0.15
N TYR A 38 17.64 5.68 0.81
CA TYR A 38 16.65 6.10 1.79
C TYR A 38 15.26 6.29 1.18
N PHE A 39 15.16 6.95 0.03
CA PHE A 39 13.89 7.10 -0.68
C PHE A 39 13.33 5.76 -1.14
N GLN A 40 14.18 4.90 -1.69
CA GLN A 40 13.75 3.57 -2.14
C GLN A 40 13.26 2.69 -1.00
N ARG A 41 13.81 2.85 0.21
CA ARG A 41 13.30 2.13 1.39
C ARG A 41 11.86 2.48 1.72
N ARG A 42 11.47 3.75 1.55
CA ARG A 42 10.07 4.17 1.77
C ARG A 42 9.15 3.58 0.70
N ASP A 43 9.57 3.63 -0.55
CA ASP A 43 8.73 3.15 -1.66
C ASP A 43 8.57 1.62 -1.62
N VAL A 44 9.63 0.88 -1.25
CA VAL A 44 9.60 -0.57 -1.03
C VAL A 44 8.72 -0.96 0.17
N GLN A 45 8.69 -0.16 1.24
CA GLN A 45 7.76 -0.39 2.35
C GLN A 45 6.32 -0.14 1.93
N ASN A 46 6.02 1.00 1.29
CA ASN A 46 4.69 1.30 0.79
C ASN A 46 4.18 0.21 -0.18
N ALA A 47 5.06 -0.32 -1.02
CA ALA A 47 4.77 -1.43 -1.90
C ALA A 47 4.42 -2.71 -1.11
N ALA A 48 5.22 -3.08 -0.11
CA ALA A 48 4.94 -4.23 0.74
C ALA A 48 3.58 -4.09 1.46
N ASP A 49 3.30 -2.92 2.03
CA ASP A 49 2.04 -2.65 2.75
C ASP A 49 0.83 -2.71 1.80
N ALA A 50 0.95 -2.13 0.61
CA ALA A 50 -0.08 -2.20 -0.42
C ALA A 50 -0.37 -3.64 -0.86
N GLY A 51 0.68 -4.44 -1.09
CA GLY A 51 0.55 -5.85 -1.41
C GLY A 51 -0.10 -6.65 -0.29
N ALA A 52 0.32 -6.42 0.96
CA ALA A 52 -0.25 -7.12 2.12
C ALA A 52 -1.75 -6.80 2.27
N LEU A 53 -2.14 -5.53 2.18
CA LEU A 53 -3.54 -5.12 2.27
C LEU A 53 -4.37 -5.69 1.11
N ALA A 54 -3.86 -5.66 -0.12
CA ALA A 54 -4.58 -6.20 -1.27
C ALA A 54 -4.80 -7.71 -1.15
N GLY A 55 -3.76 -8.48 -0.80
CA GLY A 55 -3.91 -9.92 -0.61
C GLY A 55 -4.79 -10.28 0.59
N ALA A 56 -4.74 -9.49 1.68
CA ALA A 56 -5.60 -9.70 2.84
C ALA A 56 -7.09 -9.51 2.53
N GLN A 57 -7.44 -8.65 1.56
CA GLN A 57 -8.83 -8.46 1.13
C GLN A 57 -9.39 -9.73 0.47
N GLU A 58 -8.57 -10.48 -0.25
CA GLU A 58 -8.97 -11.76 -0.87
C GLU A 58 -9.15 -12.89 0.16
N LEU A 59 -8.54 -12.74 1.35
CA LEU A 59 -8.72 -13.68 2.46
C LEU A 59 -10.03 -13.45 3.24
N LEU A 60 -10.84 -12.45 2.88
CA LEU A 60 -12.12 -12.17 3.53
C LEU A 60 -13.25 -13.08 2.98
N PRO A 61 -13.84 -13.94 3.81
CA PRO A 61 -14.95 -14.79 3.37
C PRO A 61 -16.24 -13.97 3.15
N THR A 62 -16.92 -14.24 2.04
CA THR A 62 -18.15 -13.54 1.62
C THR A 62 -19.45 -14.12 2.23
N GLY A 63 -19.36 -15.09 3.13
CA GLY A 63 -20.51 -15.76 3.75
C GLY A 63 -20.23 -16.21 5.18
N SER A 64 -21.20 -16.89 5.84
CA SER A 64 -21.05 -17.36 7.22
C SER A 64 -19.92 -18.38 7.45
N ASN A 65 -19.34 -18.90 6.37
CA ASN A 65 -18.15 -19.75 6.43
C ASN A 65 -16.92 -18.89 6.65
N THR A 66 -16.33 -18.96 7.84
CA THR A 66 -15.12 -18.20 8.21
C THR A 66 -13.82 -18.84 7.73
N ALA A 67 -13.87 -19.94 6.97
CA ALA A 67 -12.69 -20.71 6.56
C ALA A 67 -12.11 -20.20 5.24
N VAL A 68 -10.81 -19.94 5.22
CA VAL A 68 -10.05 -19.61 4.02
C VAL A 68 -9.93 -20.83 3.10
N THR A 69 -10.23 -20.63 1.81
CA THR A 69 -10.16 -21.68 0.78
C THR A 69 -8.85 -21.57 -0.03
N SER A 70 -8.44 -22.66 -0.71
CA SER A 70 -7.28 -22.62 -1.60
C SER A 70 -7.43 -21.59 -2.74
N ALA A 71 -8.64 -21.38 -3.26
CA ALA A 71 -8.87 -20.35 -4.28
C ALA A 71 -8.63 -18.93 -3.74
N MET A 72 -8.98 -18.68 -2.48
CA MET A 72 -8.69 -17.40 -1.82
C MET A 72 -7.19 -17.22 -1.59
N ILE A 73 -6.46 -18.30 -1.28
CA ILE A 73 -4.99 -18.27 -1.14
C ILE A 73 -4.33 -17.91 -2.47
N ASP A 74 -4.76 -18.54 -3.57
CA ASP A 74 -4.23 -18.27 -4.91
C ASP A 74 -4.51 -16.81 -5.33
N SER A 75 -5.75 -16.34 -5.14
CA SER A 75 -6.12 -14.94 -5.38
C SER A 75 -5.34 -13.96 -4.51
N ALA A 76 -5.18 -14.26 -3.21
CA ALA A 76 -4.43 -13.42 -2.27
C ALA A 76 -2.97 -13.28 -2.66
N GLY A 77 -2.31 -14.38 -3.04
CA GLY A 77 -0.93 -14.37 -3.50
C GLY A 77 -0.74 -13.52 -4.75
N CYS A 78 -1.67 -13.64 -5.70
CA CYS A 78 -1.62 -12.90 -6.95
C CYS A 78 -1.89 -11.40 -6.75
N GLN A 79 -2.96 -11.04 -6.03
CA GLN A 79 -3.24 -9.63 -5.73
C GLN A 79 -2.11 -8.99 -4.92
N ALA A 80 -1.56 -9.69 -3.92
CA ALA A 80 -0.43 -9.19 -3.16
C ALA A 80 0.79 -8.88 -4.03
N SER A 81 1.11 -9.76 -4.97
CA SER A 81 2.27 -9.59 -5.86
C SER A 81 2.05 -8.46 -6.86
N VAL A 82 0.86 -8.39 -7.48
CA VAL A 82 0.50 -7.31 -8.41
C VAL A 82 0.54 -5.95 -7.73
N TYR A 83 -0.13 -5.78 -6.58
CA TYR A 83 -0.18 -4.48 -5.90
C TYR A 83 1.17 -4.07 -5.28
N ALA A 84 1.98 -5.03 -4.84
CA ALA A 84 3.35 -4.73 -4.41
C ALA A 84 4.22 -4.23 -5.57
N LEU A 85 4.16 -4.87 -6.74
CA LEU A 85 4.95 -4.44 -7.90
C LEU A 85 4.42 -3.14 -8.53
N LEU A 86 3.11 -2.92 -8.51
CA LEU A 86 2.52 -1.64 -8.89
C LEU A 86 3.03 -0.48 -8.04
N GLY A 87 3.26 -0.69 -6.74
CA GLY A 87 3.89 0.28 -5.85
C GLY A 87 5.32 0.67 -6.27
N LEU A 88 5.99 -0.20 -7.02
CA LEU A 88 7.30 0.04 -7.64
C LEU A 88 7.23 0.43 -9.12
N LEU A 89 6.03 0.72 -9.64
CA LEU A 89 5.76 1.04 -11.04
C LEU A 89 6.14 -0.09 -12.02
N ASP A 90 5.98 -1.35 -11.61
CA ASP A 90 6.26 -2.52 -12.44
C ASP A 90 5.12 -3.56 -12.33
N THR A 91 5.23 -4.65 -13.09
CA THR A 91 4.27 -5.76 -13.10
C THR A 91 4.97 -7.10 -12.84
N PRO A 92 4.21 -8.13 -12.41
CA PRO A 92 4.70 -9.51 -12.37
C PRO A 92 5.25 -9.99 -13.71
N ARG A 93 6.29 -10.82 -13.67
CA ARG A 93 6.94 -11.39 -14.85
C ARG A 93 6.18 -12.60 -15.42
N ASP A 94 5.30 -13.19 -14.63
CA ASP A 94 4.39 -14.27 -15.06
C ASP A 94 3.38 -13.87 -16.15
N GLY A 95 3.29 -12.58 -16.52
CA GLY A 95 2.38 -12.06 -17.53
C GLY A 95 0.96 -11.76 -17.02
N SER A 96 0.73 -11.83 -15.71
CA SER A 96 -0.56 -11.49 -15.07
C SER A 96 -0.93 -10.01 -15.17
N GLY A 97 0.05 -9.15 -15.46
CA GLY A 97 -0.14 -7.71 -15.63
C GLY A 97 -0.72 -7.04 -14.38
N THR A 98 -1.60 -6.06 -14.56
CA THR A 98 -2.23 -5.32 -13.44
C THR A 98 -3.54 -5.94 -12.96
N ASN A 99 -4.06 -6.95 -13.67
CA ASN A 99 -5.41 -7.48 -13.45
C ASN A 99 -5.40 -8.86 -12.78
N CYS A 100 -4.22 -9.34 -12.35
CA CYS A 100 -4.08 -10.63 -11.68
C CYS A 100 -4.74 -11.77 -12.49
N ASN A 101 -4.25 -11.99 -13.73
CA ASN A 101 -4.71 -13.08 -14.60
C ASN A 101 -3.60 -14.10 -14.92
N PRO A 102 -3.10 -14.83 -13.92
CA PRO A 102 -2.02 -15.79 -14.13
C PRO A 102 -2.52 -17.15 -14.65
N ALA A 103 -1.59 -18.03 -15.02
CA ALA A 103 -1.90 -19.43 -15.27
C ALA A 103 -2.50 -20.09 -14.00
N PRO A 104 -3.45 -21.03 -14.14
CA PRO A 104 -4.04 -21.72 -12.98
C PRO A 104 -2.98 -22.34 -12.08
N GLY A 105 -3.02 -22.01 -10.78
CA GLY A 105 -2.10 -22.52 -9.77
C GLY A 105 -0.72 -21.84 -9.71
N ALA A 106 -0.46 -20.78 -10.49
CA ALA A 106 0.82 -20.06 -10.44
C ALA A 106 1.13 -19.48 -9.04
N TYR A 107 0.11 -19.10 -8.29
CA TYR A 107 0.19 -18.54 -6.94
C TYR A 107 -0.17 -19.55 -5.84
N HIS A 108 -0.25 -20.84 -6.19
CA HIS A 108 -0.57 -21.88 -5.22
C HIS A 108 0.70 -22.32 -4.48
N PRO A 109 0.77 -22.16 -3.15
CA PRO A 109 1.95 -22.60 -2.40
C PRO A 109 2.01 -24.14 -2.32
N ASN A 110 3.20 -24.71 -2.51
CA ASN A 110 3.43 -26.17 -2.47
C ASN A 110 3.14 -26.82 -1.10
N SER A 111 2.89 -26.03 -0.07
CA SER A 111 2.54 -26.46 1.28
C SER A 111 1.77 -25.33 1.97
N PHE A 112 0.98 -25.66 3.00
CA PHE A 112 0.28 -24.66 3.80
C PHE A 112 1.29 -23.75 4.52
N GLY A 113 1.20 -22.44 4.31
CA GLY A 113 2.21 -21.48 4.77
C GLY A 113 3.51 -21.50 3.95
N GLY A 114 3.52 -22.22 2.83
CA GLY A 114 4.56 -22.15 1.82
C GLY A 114 4.57 -20.77 1.16
N GLY A 115 5.76 -20.25 0.90
CA GLY A 115 5.92 -18.97 0.21
C GLY A 115 5.86 -19.14 -1.30
N ILE A 116 5.22 -18.19 -1.97
CA ILE A 116 5.38 -17.97 -3.41
C ILE A 116 6.39 -16.84 -3.63
N SER A 117 6.98 -16.80 -4.83
CA SER A 117 7.97 -15.79 -5.19
C SER A 117 7.71 -15.31 -6.61
N GLU A 118 7.44 -14.02 -6.75
CA GLU A 118 7.14 -13.38 -8.02
C GLU A 118 8.18 -12.29 -8.32
N PRO A 119 9.02 -12.44 -9.36
CA PRO A 119 9.94 -11.40 -9.80
C PRO A 119 9.20 -10.31 -10.59
N ALA A 120 9.72 -9.09 -10.53
CA ALA A 120 9.27 -8.00 -11.41
C ALA A 120 9.75 -8.21 -12.85
N ASP A 121 9.04 -7.61 -13.81
CA ASP A 121 9.35 -7.76 -15.24
C ASP A 121 10.55 -6.91 -15.69
N HIS A 122 10.64 -5.65 -15.24
CA HIS A 122 11.64 -4.69 -15.72
C HIS A 122 12.73 -4.38 -14.69
N ILE A 123 12.41 -4.39 -13.39
CA ILE A 123 13.35 -4.05 -12.32
C ILE A 123 13.85 -5.30 -11.59
N SER A 124 15.00 -5.19 -10.91
CA SER A 124 15.52 -6.26 -10.04
C SER A 124 14.81 -6.24 -8.68
N ALA A 125 13.48 -6.43 -8.70
CA ALA A 125 12.67 -6.61 -7.51
C ALA A 125 12.05 -8.01 -7.49
N THR A 126 11.79 -8.50 -6.29
CA THR A 126 11.11 -9.79 -6.06
C THR A 126 10.18 -9.64 -4.89
N VAL A 127 8.94 -10.08 -5.09
CA VAL A 127 7.90 -10.15 -4.06
C VAL A 127 7.80 -11.60 -3.61
N GLN A 128 7.80 -11.81 -2.30
CA GLN A 128 7.54 -13.11 -1.70
C GLN A 128 6.30 -12.99 -0.83
N VAL A 129 5.39 -13.95 -0.94
CA VAL A 129 4.12 -13.92 -0.22
C VAL A 129 3.93 -15.26 0.49
N TRP A 130 3.56 -15.21 1.76
CA TRP A 130 3.22 -16.39 2.56
C TRP A 130 1.78 -16.30 3.04
N THR A 131 0.98 -17.30 2.66
CA THR A 131 -0.40 -17.48 3.11
C THR A 131 -0.67 -18.94 3.47
N PRO A 132 -1.10 -19.24 4.70
CA PRO A 132 -1.13 -18.34 5.86
C PRO A 132 0.22 -18.01 6.48
N SER A 133 0.26 -16.89 7.19
CA SER A 133 1.43 -16.40 7.95
C SER A 133 1.24 -16.56 9.48
N ARG A 134 2.35 -16.69 10.21
CA ARG A 134 2.42 -16.71 11.70
C ARG A 134 1.45 -17.67 12.41
N GLY A 135 1.05 -18.75 11.75
CA GLY A 135 0.10 -19.72 12.30
C GLY A 135 -1.36 -19.27 12.27
N ASN A 136 -1.68 -18.20 11.55
CA ASN A 136 -3.03 -17.66 11.40
C ASN A 136 -3.52 -17.80 9.96
N SER A 137 -4.61 -18.55 9.74
CA SER A 137 -5.17 -18.85 8.42
C SER A 137 -5.52 -17.61 7.59
N ASN A 138 -5.81 -16.49 8.25
CA ASN A 138 -6.29 -15.26 7.64
C ASN A 138 -5.22 -14.15 7.61
N GLU A 139 -3.96 -14.49 7.88
CA GLU A 139 -2.85 -13.55 7.81
C GLU A 139 -2.02 -13.79 6.55
N ILE A 140 -1.61 -12.69 5.93
CA ILE A 140 -0.68 -12.66 4.80
C ILE A 140 0.59 -11.93 5.20
N HIS A 141 1.73 -12.50 4.84
CA HIS A 141 3.04 -11.84 4.95
C HIS A 141 3.57 -11.57 3.55
N VAL A 142 3.89 -10.31 3.27
CA VAL A 142 4.49 -9.88 2.01
C VAL A 142 5.88 -9.34 2.29
N ARG A 143 6.88 -9.86 1.57
CA ARG A 143 8.25 -9.34 1.56
C ARG A 143 8.55 -8.82 0.18
N VAL A 144 8.99 -7.56 0.11
CA VAL A 144 9.47 -6.95 -1.13
C VAL A 144 10.97 -6.74 -1.00
N THR A 145 11.74 -7.30 -1.94
CA THR A 145 13.19 -7.11 -2.05
C THR A 145 13.48 -6.38 -3.35
N TYR A 146 14.10 -5.20 -3.29
CA TYR A 146 14.52 -4.44 -4.45
C TYR A 146 16.04 -4.19 -4.44
N ASN A 147 16.73 -4.67 -5.46
CA ASN A 147 18.17 -4.46 -5.64
C ASN A 147 18.41 -3.12 -6.35
N VAL A 148 18.58 -2.06 -5.55
CA VAL A 148 18.78 -0.70 -6.06
C VAL A 148 20.17 -0.58 -6.70
N PRO A 149 20.28 -0.17 -7.97
CA PRO A 149 21.58 0.10 -8.60
C PRO A 149 22.24 1.33 -7.97
N LEU A 150 23.50 1.20 -7.56
CA LEU A 150 24.29 2.31 -7.05
C LEU A 150 25.05 2.98 -8.18
N THR A 151 25.15 4.31 -8.16
CA THR A 151 25.77 5.06 -9.27
C THR A 151 27.23 5.38 -9.02
N PHE A 152 27.56 5.88 -7.83
CA PHE A 152 28.90 6.33 -7.52
C PHE A 152 29.70 5.27 -6.74
N ALA A 153 29.05 4.57 -5.81
CA ALA A 153 29.64 3.44 -5.10
C ALA A 153 30.00 2.27 -6.03
N ALA A 154 29.40 2.22 -7.23
CA ALA A 154 29.75 1.25 -8.28
C ALA A 154 31.22 1.37 -8.72
N VAL A 155 31.82 2.57 -8.66
CA VAL A 155 33.25 2.78 -8.96
C VAL A 155 34.14 2.06 -7.94
N LEU A 156 33.65 1.86 -6.71
CA LEU A 156 34.35 1.13 -5.65
C LEU A 156 34.01 -0.37 -5.63
N GLY A 157 33.22 -0.85 -6.59
CA GLY A 157 32.80 -2.25 -6.71
C GLY A 157 31.43 -2.57 -6.11
N PHE A 158 30.73 -1.60 -5.50
CA PHE A 158 29.38 -1.79 -4.99
C PHE A 158 28.36 -1.42 -6.07
N THR A 159 27.96 -2.38 -6.90
CA THR A 159 27.07 -2.11 -8.05
C THR A 159 25.59 -2.05 -7.68
N THR A 160 25.17 -2.80 -6.67
CA THR A 160 23.79 -2.81 -6.17
C THR A 160 23.74 -2.92 -4.65
N SER A 161 22.62 -2.52 -4.06
CA SER A 161 22.30 -2.76 -2.65
C SER A 161 20.85 -3.21 -2.52
N ALA A 162 20.62 -4.30 -1.78
CA ALA A 162 19.28 -4.80 -1.50
C ALA A 162 18.58 -3.90 -0.47
N VAL A 163 17.37 -3.49 -0.80
CA VAL A 163 16.42 -2.85 0.11
C VAL A 163 15.27 -3.83 0.31
N VAL A 164 15.00 -4.19 1.56
CA VAL A 164 13.98 -5.18 1.92
C VAL A 164 12.96 -4.54 2.83
N ALA A 165 11.68 -4.78 2.54
CA ALA A 165 10.57 -4.47 3.43
C ALA A 165 9.73 -5.72 3.68
N ASP A 166 9.15 -5.78 4.87
CA ASP A 166 8.20 -6.80 5.29
C ASP A 166 6.91 -6.09 5.72
N ALA A 167 5.77 -6.66 5.32
CA ALA A 167 4.45 -6.19 5.69
C ALA A 167 3.56 -7.37 6.05
N TYR A 168 2.70 -7.17 7.04
CA TYR A 168 1.76 -8.18 7.52
C TYR A 168 0.37 -7.58 7.50
N ALA A 169 -0.60 -8.31 6.98
CA ALA A 169 -1.98 -7.87 7.01
C ALA A 169 -2.89 -9.01 7.40
N HIS A 170 -3.98 -8.66 8.07
CA HIS A 170 -5.01 -9.60 8.47
C HIS A 170 -6.25 -9.39 7.60
N GLY A 171 -6.79 -10.50 7.04
CA GLY A 171 -8.14 -10.53 6.50
C GLY A 171 -9.08 -10.20 7.67
N GLY A 172 -9.64 -9.00 7.67
CA GLY A 172 -10.36 -8.43 8.79
C GLY A 172 -11.50 -9.29 9.36
N PHE A 173 -12.14 -8.79 10.42
CA PHE A 173 -13.19 -9.55 11.10
C PHE A 173 -14.52 -9.49 10.34
N TYR A 174 -15.21 -10.63 10.23
CA TYR A 174 -16.52 -10.80 9.56
C TYR A 174 -17.67 -9.96 10.16
N ASN A 175 -17.46 -9.25 11.27
CA ASN A 175 -18.43 -8.34 11.84
C ASN A 175 -17.71 -7.22 12.59
N LYS A 176 -17.82 -5.97 12.12
CA LYS A 176 -17.37 -4.80 12.86
C LYS A 176 -18.57 -3.91 13.15
N THR A 177 -18.72 -3.54 14.42
CA THR A 177 -19.56 -2.43 14.84
C THR A 177 -18.82 -1.15 14.48
N TYR A 178 -19.23 -0.49 13.40
CA TYR A 178 -18.64 0.79 13.00
C TYR A 178 -19.36 1.94 13.69
N THR A 179 -18.61 2.84 14.29
CA THR A 179 -19.15 4.09 14.87
C THR A 179 -19.00 5.20 13.83
N VAL A 180 -20.12 5.78 13.40
CA VAL A 180 -20.11 6.96 12.53
C VAL A 180 -19.92 8.20 13.39
N PHE A 181 -18.85 8.96 13.16
CA PHE A 181 -18.62 10.25 13.81
C PHE A 181 -19.03 11.38 12.85
N GLY A 182 -20.10 12.08 13.18
CA GLY A 182 -20.47 13.34 12.53
C GLY A 182 -19.92 14.52 13.32
N PHE A 183 -19.16 15.39 12.67
CA PHE A 183 -18.73 16.67 13.24
C PHE A 183 -19.46 17.80 12.53
N ASP A 184 -20.17 18.63 13.29
CA ASP A 184 -20.74 19.89 12.81
C ASP A 184 -19.90 21.06 13.36
N ALA A 185 -19.49 21.96 12.47
CA ALA A 185 -18.66 23.13 12.79
C ALA A 185 -19.47 24.44 12.92
N GLY A 186 -20.78 24.42 12.69
CA GLY A 186 -21.59 25.65 12.69
C GLY A 186 -23.08 25.36 12.77
N GLY A 187 -23.59 25.25 13.99
CA GLY A 187 -25.01 24.92 14.20
C GLY A 187 -25.99 25.86 13.50
N ASN A 188 -26.96 25.26 12.81
CA ASN A 188 -28.40 25.41 13.04
C ASN A 188 -29.14 24.35 12.21
N GLY A 189 -28.98 23.08 12.59
CA GLY A 189 -29.65 21.94 11.97
C GLY A 189 -29.10 20.63 12.52
N ASN A 190 -29.94 19.59 12.65
CA ASN A 190 -29.47 18.28 13.08
C ASN A 190 -28.62 17.66 11.94
N ALA A 191 -27.32 17.46 12.18
CA ALA A 191 -26.41 16.76 11.24
C ALA A 191 -26.82 15.29 10.95
N VAL A 192 -27.73 14.76 11.76
CA VAL A 192 -28.37 13.45 11.60
C VAL A 192 -29.88 13.65 11.77
N ASN A 193 -30.64 13.56 10.69
CA ASN A 193 -32.09 13.72 10.72
C ASN A 193 -32.79 12.38 10.46
N PHE A 194 -33.71 12.03 11.37
CA PHE A 194 -34.63 10.90 11.25
C PHE A 194 -36.03 11.47 11.10
N ASP A 195 -36.56 11.49 9.87
CA ASP A 195 -37.83 12.15 9.57
C ASP A 195 -39.08 11.34 9.98
N GLN A 196 -38.90 10.11 10.45
CA GLN A 196 -39.96 9.14 10.78
C GLN A 196 -40.93 8.81 9.63
N ASN A 197 -40.65 9.33 8.42
CA ASN A 197 -41.40 9.07 7.19
C ASN A 197 -40.61 8.17 6.22
N GLY A 198 -39.54 7.55 6.71
CA GLY A 198 -38.87 6.45 6.04
C GLY A 198 -37.51 6.78 5.45
N ASN A 199 -36.87 7.88 5.84
CA ASN A 199 -35.50 8.18 5.45
C ASN A 199 -34.66 8.62 6.65
N ALA A 200 -33.45 8.07 6.75
CA ALA A 200 -32.40 8.67 7.59
C ALA A 200 -31.24 9.12 6.71
N GLN A 201 -30.75 10.32 6.99
CA GLN A 201 -29.70 10.95 6.21
C GLN A 201 -28.67 11.61 7.12
N ILE A 202 -27.42 11.57 6.66
CA ILE A 202 -26.33 12.44 7.14
C ILE A 202 -26.14 13.48 6.05
N ASP A 203 -26.28 14.75 6.41
CA ASP A 203 -26.39 15.88 5.47
C ASP A 203 -25.31 16.94 5.76
N ASP A 204 -24.95 17.73 4.75
CA ASP A 204 -23.90 18.76 4.86
C ASP A 204 -24.36 20.07 5.51
N GLY A 205 -25.62 20.13 5.95
CA GLY A 205 -26.19 21.23 6.74
C GLY A 205 -26.81 22.36 5.93
N PHE A 206 -26.92 22.26 4.60
CA PHE A 206 -27.53 23.32 3.79
C PHE A 206 -29.06 23.17 3.58
N ASN A 207 -29.82 23.92 4.38
CA ASN A 207 -31.24 24.32 4.18
C ASN A 207 -32.34 23.25 4.09
N GLY A 208 -32.10 21.97 4.38
CA GLY A 208 -33.14 20.95 4.69
C GLY A 208 -34.22 20.70 3.62
N SER A 209 -34.08 21.32 2.44
CA SER A 209 -35.01 21.28 1.30
C SER A 209 -34.42 20.56 0.09
N ASP A 210 -33.17 20.09 0.21
CA ASP A 210 -32.39 19.33 -0.76
C ASP A 210 -32.58 17.80 -0.56
N ILE A 211 -33.71 17.40 0.04
CA ILE A 211 -34.03 16.00 0.29
C ILE A 211 -34.20 15.26 -1.05
N CYS A 212 -33.16 14.55 -1.49
CA CYS A 212 -33.24 13.68 -2.66
C CYS A 212 -34.11 12.46 -2.33
N GLN A 213 -35.09 12.16 -3.17
CA GLN A 213 -35.88 10.94 -3.06
C GLN A 213 -35.07 9.75 -3.58
N PRO A 214 -34.72 8.76 -2.74
CA PRO A 214 -33.93 7.61 -3.19
C PRO A 214 -34.74 6.74 -4.18
N SER A 215 -34.11 6.34 -5.28
CA SER A 215 -34.67 5.35 -6.21
C SER A 215 -34.48 3.93 -5.66
N PRO A 216 -35.49 3.03 -5.72
CA PRO A 216 -35.34 1.62 -5.34
C PRO A 216 -34.25 0.87 -6.12
N ASP A 217 -33.90 1.36 -7.31
CA ASP A 217 -32.90 0.75 -8.20
C ASP A 217 -31.47 1.19 -7.85
N GLN A 218 -31.34 2.25 -7.06
CA GLN A 218 -30.06 2.76 -6.59
C GLN A 218 -29.88 2.26 -5.15
N GLY A 219 -29.15 1.15 -4.99
CA GLY A 219 -28.68 0.70 -3.68
C GLY A 219 -27.99 1.84 -2.91
N ARG A 220 -27.79 1.67 -1.60
CA ARG A 220 -27.21 2.69 -0.70
C ARG A 220 -25.91 3.31 -1.25
N LEU A 221 -26.01 4.42 -1.98
CA LEU A 221 -24.86 5.13 -2.55
C LEU A 221 -24.35 6.14 -1.51
N VAL A 222 -23.08 6.01 -1.15
CA VAL A 222 -22.36 7.02 -0.37
C VAL A 222 -21.72 7.97 -1.37
N SER A 223 -22.27 9.18 -1.49
CA SER A 223 -21.63 10.27 -2.23
C SER A 223 -20.63 10.98 -1.32
N ASN A 224 -19.68 11.74 -1.90
CA ASN A 224 -18.71 12.55 -1.17
C ASN A 224 -19.33 13.65 -0.27
N SER A 225 -20.65 13.85 -0.34
CA SER A 225 -21.39 14.84 0.44
C SER A 225 -22.60 14.29 1.19
N LYS A 226 -23.03 13.03 0.96
CA LYS A 226 -24.31 12.56 1.52
C LYS A 226 -24.40 11.03 1.62
N TRP A 227 -25.03 10.55 2.70
CA TRP A 227 -25.35 9.14 2.91
C TRP A 227 -26.86 8.95 3.13
N HIS A 228 -27.44 7.94 2.48
CA HIS A 228 -28.87 7.61 2.57
C HIS A 228 -29.10 6.15 3.00
N ALA A 229 -30.03 5.94 3.93
CA ALA A 229 -30.61 4.63 4.23
C ALA A 229 -32.13 4.66 4.01
N PRO A 230 -32.67 3.84 3.08
CA PRO A 230 -34.11 3.70 2.90
C PRO A 230 -34.74 2.97 4.10
N ASN A 231 -35.89 3.46 4.58
CA ASN A 231 -36.73 2.84 5.62
C ASN A 231 -38.20 2.81 5.16
N PRO A 232 -38.56 1.95 4.20
CA PRO A 232 -39.92 1.88 3.68
C PRO A 232 -40.88 1.37 4.78
N GLY A 233 -41.57 2.30 5.46
CA GLY A 233 -42.55 1.96 6.51
C GLY A 233 -42.68 2.96 7.65
N GLY A 234 -41.70 3.88 7.84
CA GLY A 234 -41.79 4.91 8.89
C GLY A 234 -41.58 4.42 10.34
N ASP A 235 -41.28 3.12 10.53
CA ASP A 235 -40.96 2.56 11.84
C ASP A 235 -39.52 2.86 12.29
N TRP A 236 -39.10 2.38 13.47
CA TRP A 236 -37.72 2.45 13.96
C TRP A 236 -36.75 1.96 12.89
N MET A 237 -35.84 2.83 12.43
CA MET A 237 -34.80 2.42 11.49
C MET A 237 -33.77 1.55 12.24
N ASN A 238 -33.93 0.24 12.11
CA ASN A 238 -33.03 -0.72 12.72
C ASN A 238 -31.69 -0.71 11.96
N LEU A 239 -30.73 0.10 12.42
CA LEU A 239 -29.34 0.06 11.96
C LEU A 239 -28.60 -1.24 12.34
N ASN A 240 -29.25 -2.21 13.00
CA ASN A 240 -28.70 -3.57 13.16
C ASN A 240 -28.70 -4.38 11.85
N GLY A 241 -28.93 -3.76 10.69
CA GLY A 241 -28.60 -4.35 9.41
C GLY A 241 -27.08 -4.40 9.21
N GLN A 242 -26.56 -5.51 8.69
CA GLN A 242 -25.14 -5.65 8.39
C GLN A 242 -24.73 -4.66 7.29
N PHE A 243 -23.85 -3.72 7.65
CA PHE A 243 -23.13 -2.89 6.71
C PHE A 243 -21.93 -3.68 6.20
N TYR A 244 -22.04 -4.21 4.98
CA TYR A 244 -20.95 -4.94 4.34
C TYR A 244 -20.02 -3.93 3.69
N TYR A 245 -18.86 -3.72 4.30
CA TYR A 245 -17.73 -3.14 3.60
C TYR A 245 -16.48 -3.95 3.89
N SER A 246 -15.78 -4.30 2.83
CA SER A 246 -14.54 -5.05 2.89
C SER A 246 -13.39 -4.06 3.04
N GLN A 247 -12.65 -4.15 4.14
CA GLN A 247 -11.39 -3.42 4.33
C GLN A 247 -10.37 -4.35 4.98
N ALA A 248 -9.15 -4.35 4.46
CA ALA A 248 -8.02 -4.95 5.15
C ALA A 248 -7.51 -4.01 6.26
N SER A 249 -6.86 -4.58 7.28
CA SER A 249 -6.19 -3.82 8.34
C SER A 249 -4.72 -4.20 8.36
N ASP A 250 -3.86 -3.20 8.42
CA ASP A 250 -2.44 -3.33 8.73
C ASP A 250 -2.26 -3.49 10.26
N THR A 251 -1.27 -4.26 10.71
CA THR A 251 -0.99 -4.54 12.13
C THR A 251 0.50 -4.56 12.44
#